data_AF-A0A1S9RMK8-F1
#
_entry.id   AF-A0A1S9RMK8-F1
#
_cell.length_a   1.000
_cell.length_b   1.000
_cell.length_c   1.000
_cell.angle_alpha   90.00
_cell.angle_beta   90.00
_cell.angle_gamma   90.00
#
_symmetry.space_group_name_H-M   'P 1'
#
loop_
_entity.id
_entity.type
_entity.pdbx_description
1 polymer ?
#
loop_
_entity_poly.entity_id
_entity_poly.type
_entity_poly.pdbx_seq_one_letter_code
_entity_poly.pdbx_strand_id
1 'polypeptide(L)'
;MVTDPFEHLSTRFMLPWITSNDTYPEFYQQGYEVTAMHILQVPEAYDKMIANSKGTIFCTLDLCESGDGMCDREESDLDLKRRQAEWTEKRDVLRHLRKRAKAKKEEFECEDKDGTKKEIQYTRFAYPGASEWPATAVQVREAVVLANSDSYTNTEVEEREASTEERASGKPKINTEHLIEVKLMGLFMQLAVIGGNCGIDCNFFLDFFTLDVIENAPRTPGSSQNLKKPVDRVMEQFGSNSNKEVFRMLKQSINGIKALELNPAPGAPRSWPKLVQDDNPREALSVIRETISVYNYQNMPKVLKRFKMVNDGIRAELHRTSKAYKDQKGVDIDLVDCWDRFFNFRKNQMVATGHNFVNQAIEGMRTRWTQNSDASVEWNDRAHAVRDALTELESHIGEIYMDDLKLEKLS
;
A
#
# COMPACT_ATOMS: atom_id res chain seq x y z
N MET A 1 36.70 -4.63 24.38
CA MET A 1 36.13 -3.90 23.22
C MET A 1 34.63 -3.96 23.39
N VAL A 2 33.97 -2.82 23.54
CA VAL A 2 32.50 -2.76 23.52
C VAL A 2 32.12 -2.77 22.04
N THR A 3 31.57 -3.89 21.56
CA THR A 3 30.94 -3.94 20.23
C THR A 3 29.67 -3.12 20.31
N ASP A 4 29.60 -2.03 19.52
CA ASP A 4 28.38 -1.23 19.41
C ASP A 4 27.31 -2.12 18.77
N PRO A 5 26.18 -2.39 19.44
CA PRO A 5 25.12 -3.23 18.89
C PRO A 5 24.50 -2.65 17.61
N PHE A 6 24.76 -1.37 17.29
CA PHE A 6 24.24 -0.67 16.11
C PHE A 6 25.33 0.10 15.35
N GLU A 7 26.34 -0.62 14.85
CA GLU A 7 27.48 -0.05 14.12
C GLU A 7 27.06 0.89 12.96
N HIS A 8 25.95 0.59 12.30
CA HIS A 8 25.43 1.31 11.13
C HIS A 8 24.49 2.47 11.51
N LEU A 9 24.04 2.57 12.76
CA LEU A 9 23.36 3.77 13.27
C LEU A 9 24.32 4.90 13.62
N SER A 10 25.63 4.69 13.51
CA SER A 10 26.58 5.78 13.63
C SER A 10 26.30 6.86 12.56
N THR A 11 26.51 8.13 12.95
CA THR A 11 26.28 9.32 12.11
C THR A 11 26.86 9.18 10.70
N ARG A 12 28.00 8.50 10.57
CA ARG A 12 28.71 8.23 9.31
C ARG A 12 27.87 7.48 8.27
N PHE A 13 27.10 6.48 8.69
CA PHE A 13 26.31 5.65 7.77
C PHE A 13 24.84 6.07 7.77
N MET A 14 24.33 6.46 8.93
CA MET A 14 22.94 6.86 9.10
C MET A 14 22.61 8.16 8.37
N LEU A 15 23.39 9.24 8.53
CA LEU A 15 23.03 10.54 7.94
C LEU A 15 22.92 10.48 6.42
N PRO A 16 23.92 9.99 5.65
CA PRO A 16 23.82 9.93 4.20
C PRO A 16 22.63 9.08 3.73
N TRP A 17 22.28 8.04 4.49
CA TRP A 17 21.17 7.16 4.17
C TRP A 17 19.81 7.80 4.45
N ILE A 18 19.61 8.44 5.61
CA ILE A 18 18.32 9.05 5.98
C ILE A 18 18.06 10.34 5.22
N THR A 19 19.10 11.12 4.90
CA THR A 19 18.94 12.38 4.15
C THR A 19 18.94 12.18 2.64
N SER A 20 19.11 10.95 2.17
CA SER A 20 19.07 10.64 0.75
C SER A 20 17.64 10.32 0.32
N ASN A 21 17.18 11.06 -0.68
CA ASN A 21 15.86 10.85 -1.28
C ASN A 21 15.75 9.50 -2.02
N ASP A 22 16.88 8.85 -2.31
CA ASP A 22 16.91 7.55 -2.99
C ASP A 22 16.83 6.37 -2.02
N THR A 23 17.36 6.53 -0.81
CA THR A 23 17.41 5.46 0.21
C THR A 23 16.32 5.61 1.27
N TYR A 24 15.91 6.84 1.60
CA TYR A 24 14.90 7.10 2.62
C TYR A 24 14.09 8.39 2.33
N PRO A 25 13.25 8.39 1.26
CA PRO A 25 12.46 9.56 0.84
C PRO A 25 11.46 10.05 1.90
N GLU A 26 11.11 9.21 2.89
CA GLU A 26 10.23 9.53 4.00
C GLU A 26 10.75 10.69 4.85
N PHE A 27 12.08 10.87 4.93
CA PHE A 27 12.68 11.96 5.69
C PHE A 27 12.19 13.35 5.26
N TYR A 28 12.07 13.60 3.96
CA TYR A 28 11.59 14.88 3.43
C TYR A 28 10.09 15.08 3.58
N GLN A 29 9.33 14.02 3.86
CA GLN A 29 7.88 14.10 4.10
C GLN A 29 7.55 14.21 5.58
N GLN A 30 8.33 13.56 6.43
CA GLN A 30 8.06 13.38 7.85
C GLN A 30 8.88 14.35 8.73
N GLY A 31 9.99 14.86 8.21
CA GLY A 31 10.89 15.76 8.93
C GLY A 31 11.80 15.05 9.93
N TYR A 32 12.69 15.85 10.54
CA TYR A 32 13.77 15.37 11.41
C TYR A 32 13.25 14.66 12.67
N GLU A 33 12.27 15.24 13.36
CA GLU A 33 11.77 14.73 14.65
C GLU A 33 11.10 13.36 14.50
N VAL A 34 10.24 13.20 13.49
CA VAL A 34 9.54 11.95 13.23
C VAL A 34 10.51 10.86 12.78
N THR A 35 11.48 11.22 11.93
CA THR A 35 12.52 10.28 11.51
C THR A 35 13.38 9.81 12.68
N ALA A 36 13.79 10.72 13.56
CA ALA A 36 14.54 10.36 14.77
C ALA A 36 13.74 9.44 15.69
N MET A 37 12.45 9.71 15.89
CA MET A 37 11.58 8.82 16.69
C MET A 37 11.46 7.42 16.08
N HIS A 38 11.33 7.28 14.75
CA HIS A 38 11.25 5.97 14.11
C HIS A 38 12.54 5.16 14.29
N ILE A 39 13.70 5.80 14.16
CA ILE A 39 15.00 5.16 14.39
C ILE A 39 15.12 4.68 15.83
N LEU A 40 14.69 5.50 16.81
CA LEU A 40 14.71 5.13 18.23
C LEU A 40 13.72 4.01 18.59
N GLN A 41 12.62 3.86 17.86
CA GLN A 41 11.60 2.86 18.12
C GLN A 41 11.97 1.45 17.60
N VAL A 42 12.76 1.37 16.53
CA VAL A 42 13.17 0.11 15.90
C VAL A 42 14.63 0.16 15.43
N PRO A 43 15.59 0.38 16.35
CA PRO A 43 17.00 0.60 15.99
C PRO A 43 17.63 -0.57 15.23
N GLU A 44 17.27 -1.81 15.55
CA GLU A 44 17.76 -3.02 14.86
C GLU A 44 17.38 -3.03 13.38
N ALA A 45 16.16 -2.58 13.06
CA ALA A 45 15.66 -2.56 11.69
C ALA A 45 16.40 -1.50 10.86
N TYR A 46 16.61 -0.31 11.42
CA TYR A 46 17.37 0.74 10.75
C TYR A 46 18.84 0.38 10.58
N ASP A 47 19.47 -0.24 11.58
CA ASP A 47 20.84 -0.73 11.45
C ASP A 47 20.96 -1.72 10.28
N LYS A 48 20.07 -2.70 10.19
CA LYS A 48 20.02 -3.67 9.08
C LYS A 48 19.71 -3.01 7.74
N MET A 49 18.84 -2.01 7.70
CA MET A 49 18.51 -1.26 6.47
C MET A 49 19.70 -0.44 5.95
N ILE A 50 20.43 0.20 6.85
CA ILE A 50 21.63 0.99 6.51
C ILE A 50 22.77 0.04 6.09
N ALA A 51 22.97 -1.08 6.81
CA ALA A 51 23.96 -2.10 6.49
C ALA A 51 23.76 -2.72 5.09
N ASN A 52 22.51 -2.96 4.70
CA ASN A 52 22.15 -3.55 3.41
C ASN A 52 22.12 -2.54 2.25
N SER A 53 22.27 -1.25 2.54
CA SER A 53 22.40 -0.25 1.51
C SER A 53 23.79 -0.36 0.87
N LYS A 54 23.86 -0.45 -0.47
CA LYS A 54 25.15 -0.33 -1.15
C LYS A 54 25.68 1.06 -0.81
N GLY A 55 26.78 1.10 -0.05
CA GLY A 55 27.46 2.31 0.39
C GLY A 55 27.74 3.23 -0.79
N THR A 56 26.76 4.04 -1.14
CA THR A 56 26.89 5.06 -2.16
C THR A 56 27.27 6.28 -1.36
N ILE A 57 28.58 6.48 -1.23
CA ILE A 57 29.11 7.74 -0.74
C ILE A 57 28.64 8.77 -1.77
N PHE A 58 27.62 9.53 -1.42
CA PHE A 58 27.34 10.77 -2.11
C PHE A 58 28.32 11.77 -1.53
N CYS A 59 29.26 12.23 -2.36
CA CYS A 59 29.97 13.47 -2.09
C CYS A 59 28.95 14.61 -2.19
N THR A 60 28.19 14.83 -1.12
CA THR A 60 27.40 16.05 -0.91
C THR A 60 28.02 16.95 0.14
N LEU A 61 29.27 16.70 0.53
CA LEU A 61 30.10 17.76 1.08
C LEU A 61 30.45 18.69 -0.07
N ASP A 62 29.72 19.79 -0.13
CA ASP A 62 30.19 21.00 -0.77
C ASP A 62 31.57 21.31 -0.17
N LEU A 63 32.64 21.10 -0.96
CA LEU A 63 34.01 21.39 -0.55
C LEU A 63 34.23 22.90 -0.32
N CYS A 64 33.17 23.71 -0.41
CA CYS A 64 33.14 25.12 -0.05
C CYS A 64 32.83 25.37 1.44
N GLU A 65 32.47 24.37 2.23
CA GLU A 65 32.21 24.55 3.68
C GLU A 65 33.46 24.37 4.57
N SER A 66 34.59 23.91 4.02
CA SER A 66 35.90 24.07 4.66
C SER A 66 36.52 25.38 4.16
N GLY A 67 36.88 26.26 5.10
CA GLY A 67 37.31 27.63 4.85
C GLY A 67 38.73 27.77 4.27
N ASP A 68 39.00 27.16 3.13
CA ASP A 68 40.28 27.20 2.43
C ASP A 68 40.19 27.84 1.02
N GLY A 69 39.51 29.00 0.93
CA GLY A 69 39.85 30.11 0.02
C GLY A 69 40.11 29.84 -1.47
N MET A 70 39.68 28.71 -2.03
CA MET A 70 40.02 28.28 -3.40
C MET A 70 38.89 28.53 -4.42
N CYS A 71 37.80 29.21 -4.04
CA CYS A 71 36.64 29.45 -4.90
C CYS A 71 36.61 30.84 -5.57
N ASP A 72 37.72 31.59 -5.57
CA ASP A 72 37.84 32.88 -6.29
C ASP A 72 38.27 32.68 -7.75
N ARG A 73 37.54 31.86 -8.50
CA ARG A 73 37.61 31.89 -9.98
C ARG A 73 36.23 32.19 -10.52
N GLU A 74 36.05 33.44 -10.92
CA GLU A 74 34.92 33.92 -11.70
C GLU A 74 34.76 33.06 -12.96
N GLU A 75 33.90 32.05 -12.89
CA GLU A 75 33.46 31.32 -14.08
C GLU A 75 32.62 32.26 -14.94
N SER A 76 32.90 32.30 -16.24
CA SER A 76 32.18 33.16 -17.17
C SER A 76 30.69 32.76 -17.25
N ASP A 77 29.80 33.75 -17.33
CA ASP A 77 28.34 33.60 -17.45
C ASP A 77 27.89 32.62 -18.56
N LEU A 78 28.73 32.42 -19.58
CA LEU A 78 28.48 31.50 -20.68
C LEU A 78 28.66 30.02 -20.27
N ASP A 79 29.63 29.72 -19.42
CA ASP A 79 29.83 28.37 -18.89
C ASP A 79 28.76 28.01 -17.86
N LEU A 80 28.30 28.98 -17.07
CA LEU A 80 27.16 28.83 -16.17
C LEU A 80 25.87 28.56 -16.95
N LYS A 81 25.59 29.32 -18.02
CA LYS A 81 24.41 29.08 -18.87
C LYS A 81 24.46 27.75 -19.60
N ARG A 82 25.64 27.31 -20.07
CA ARG A 82 25.80 26.01 -20.72
C ARG A 82 25.63 24.86 -19.73
N ARG A 83 26.23 24.97 -18.53
CA ARG A 83 26.01 24.00 -17.45
C ARG A 83 24.57 23.99 -16.98
N GLN A 84 23.88 25.13 -16.92
CA GLN A 84 22.49 25.21 -16.51
C GLN A 84 21.55 24.64 -17.57
N ALA A 85 21.83 24.84 -18.85
CA ALA A 85 21.13 24.15 -19.94
C ALA A 85 21.37 22.63 -19.87
N GLU A 86 22.63 22.18 -19.76
CA GLU A 86 22.96 20.76 -19.57
C GLU A 86 22.37 20.18 -18.28
N TRP A 87 22.29 20.96 -17.20
CA TRP A 87 21.67 20.57 -15.93
C TRP A 87 20.15 20.49 -16.04
N THR A 88 19.52 21.37 -16.81
CA THR A 88 18.06 21.36 -17.01
C THR A 88 17.67 20.22 -17.93
N GLU A 89 18.45 19.98 -18.99
CA GLU A 89 18.26 18.88 -19.92
C GLU A 89 18.55 17.51 -19.27
N LYS A 90 19.59 17.41 -18.41
CA LYS A 90 19.86 16.21 -17.60
C LYS A 90 18.90 16.08 -16.40
N ARG A 91 18.39 17.17 -15.82
CA ARG A 91 17.32 17.13 -14.81
C ARG A 91 16.00 16.70 -15.40
N ASP A 92 15.71 16.96 -16.66
CA ASP A 92 14.50 16.41 -17.29
C ASP A 92 14.60 14.89 -17.40
N VAL A 93 15.79 14.33 -17.61
CA VAL A 93 16.01 12.87 -17.52
C VAL A 93 15.81 12.34 -16.08
N LEU A 94 16.18 13.11 -15.04
CA LEU A 94 15.95 12.77 -13.63
C LEU A 94 14.53 13.08 -13.11
N ARG A 95 13.80 14.03 -13.71
CA ARG A 95 12.36 14.26 -13.45
C ARG A 95 11.48 13.18 -14.08
N HIS A 96 12.03 12.43 -15.02
CA HIS A 96 11.47 11.18 -15.52
C HIS A 96 11.93 9.96 -14.72
N LEU A 97 12.20 10.11 -13.42
CA LEU A 97 12.03 9.03 -12.45
C LEU A 97 10.55 8.62 -12.47
N ARG A 98 10.18 7.82 -13.47
CA ARG A 98 8.92 7.08 -13.51
C ARG A 98 8.89 6.30 -12.21
N LYS A 99 8.00 6.68 -11.29
CA LYS A 99 7.77 5.98 -10.02
C LYS A 99 7.18 4.61 -10.35
N ARG A 100 8.05 3.67 -10.71
CA ARG A 100 7.74 2.24 -10.71
C ARG A 100 7.58 1.86 -9.26
N ALA A 101 6.50 1.16 -8.93
CA ALA A 101 6.58 0.28 -7.78
C ALA A 101 7.62 -0.79 -8.17
N LYS A 102 8.84 -0.65 -7.65
CA LYS A 102 9.93 -1.59 -7.91
C LYS A 102 9.52 -2.95 -7.35
N ALA A 103 10.02 -4.01 -7.97
CA ALA A 103 9.94 -5.33 -7.38
C ALA A 103 10.57 -5.24 -5.98
N LYS A 104 9.87 -5.78 -4.99
CA LYS A 104 10.27 -5.68 -3.59
C LYS A 104 10.32 -7.08 -3.01
N LYS A 105 11.41 -7.38 -2.31
CA LYS A 105 11.48 -8.56 -1.46
C LYS A 105 10.61 -8.31 -0.24
N GLU A 106 9.68 -9.21 0.01
CA GLU A 106 8.89 -9.26 1.22
C GLU A 106 9.41 -10.41 2.08
N GLU A 107 9.32 -10.22 3.39
CA GLU A 107 9.77 -11.19 4.39
C GLU A 107 8.56 -11.61 5.23
N PHE A 108 8.53 -12.88 5.60
CA PHE A 108 7.54 -13.46 6.49
C PHE A 108 8.28 -14.33 7.50
N GLU A 109 8.14 -14.03 8.79
CA GLU A 109 8.65 -14.87 9.86
C GLU A 109 7.56 -15.86 10.27
N CYS A 110 7.89 -17.14 10.29
CA CYS A 110 7.04 -18.19 10.83
C CYS A 110 7.75 -18.90 11.98
N GLU A 111 6.99 -19.45 12.92
CA GLU A 111 7.51 -20.18 14.07
C GLU A 111 7.00 -21.63 14.00
N ASP A 112 7.93 -22.58 14.02
CA ASP A 112 7.59 -24.00 14.09
C ASP A 112 7.09 -24.39 15.49
N LYS A 113 6.53 -25.60 15.62
CA LYS A 113 5.98 -26.11 16.89
C LYS A 113 7.02 -26.17 18.02
N ASP A 114 8.31 -26.22 17.69
CA ASP A 114 9.43 -26.25 18.63
C ASP A 114 9.92 -24.84 19.02
N GLY A 115 9.27 -23.78 18.53
CA GLY A 115 9.67 -22.38 18.75
C GLY A 115 10.75 -21.89 17.78
N THR A 116 11.17 -22.72 16.81
CA THR A 116 12.18 -22.30 15.82
C THR A 116 11.58 -21.30 14.86
N LYS A 117 12.11 -20.08 14.87
CA LYS A 117 11.75 -19.02 13.92
C LYS A 117 12.46 -19.22 12.59
N LYS A 118 11.73 -19.06 11.50
CA LYS A 118 12.27 -19.15 10.14
C LYS A 118 11.79 -17.98 9.30
N GLU A 119 12.73 -17.39 8.57
CA GLU A 119 12.47 -16.25 7.68
C GLU A 119 12.23 -16.75 6.25
N ILE A 120 11.06 -16.43 5.70
CA ILE A 120 10.64 -16.79 4.35
C ILE A 120 10.68 -15.52 3.50
N GLN A 121 11.41 -15.58 2.38
CA GLN A 121 11.51 -14.48 1.43
C GLN A 121 10.74 -14.76 0.15
N TYR A 122 9.98 -13.78 -0.31
CA TYR A 122 9.29 -13.84 -1.60
C TYR A 122 9.29 -12.48 -2.29
N THR A 123 8.95 -12.45 -3.58
CA THR A 123 9.01 -11.22 -4.37
C THR A 123 7.62 -10.71 -4.68
N ARG A 124 7.34 -9.48 -4.26
CA ARG A 124 6.29 -8.67 -4.86
C ARG A 124 6.78 -8.14 -6.20
N PHE A 125 6.06 -8.45 -7.28
CA PHE A 125 6.44 -7.99 -8.61
C PHE A 125 6.26 -6.49 -8.80
N ALA A 126 7.08 -5.96 -9.71
CA ALA A 126 6.96 -4.57 -10.13
C ALA A 126 5.66 -4.36 -10.89
N TYR A 127 5.03 -3.21 -10.72
CA TYR A 127 3.81 -2.82 -11.43
C TYR A 127 3.82 -1.33 -11.81
N PRO A 128 2.97 -0.91 -12.76
CA PRO A 128 2.94 0.47 -13.21
C PRO A 128 2.46 1.42 -12.11
N GLY A 129 3.17 2.52 -11.90
CA GLY A 129 2.65 3.66 -11.16
C GLY A 129 1.56 4.41 -11.94
N ALA A 130 0.83 5.30 -11.27
CA ALA A 130 -0.28 6.06 -11.86
C ALA A 130 0.11 6.79 -13.17
N SER A 131 1.29 7.41 -13.19
CA SER A 131 1.82 8.15 -14.33
C SER A 131 2.34 7.27 -15.47
N GLU A 132 2.46 5.96 -15.26
CA GLU A 132 3.03 5.03 -16.25
C GLU A 132 1.96 4.39 -17.14
N TRP A 133 0.69 4.58 -16.82
CA TRP A 133 -0.40 4.11 -17.66
C TRP A 133 -0.55 4.99 -18.90
N PRO A 134 -0.55 4.41 -20.12
CA PRO A 134 -0.93 5.14 -21.33
C PRO A 134 -2.33 5.73 -21.20
N ALA A 135 -2.57 6.91 -21.77
CA ALA A 135 -3.91 7.50 -21.79
C ALA A 135 -4.95 6.57 -22.45
N THR A 136 -4.51 5.74 -23.40
CA THR A 136 -5.33 4.75 -24.09
C THR A 136 -5.52 3.44 -23.32
N ALA A 137 -4.97 3.30 -22.11
CA ALA A 137 -5.16 2.10 -21.30
C ALA A 137 -6.60 2.00 -20.76
N VAL A 138 -7.16 0.80 -20.74
CA VAL A 138 -8.51 0.55 -20.18
C VAL A 138 -8.57 1.01 -18.72
N GLN A 139 -7.49 0.83 -17.97
CA GLN A 139 -7.36 1.22 -16.57
C GLN A 139 -7.51 2.74 -16.39
N VAL A 140 -7.06 3.56 -17.34
CA VAL A 140 -7.19 5.01 -17.31
C VAL A 140 -8.60 5.45 -17.68
N ARG A 141 -9.21 4.81 -18.67
CA ARG A 141 -10.60 5.09 -19.09
C ARG A 141 -11.65 4.65 -18.06
N GLU A 142 -11.31 3.64 -17.27
CA GLU A 142 -12.18 3.07 -16.24
C GLU A 142 -11.67 3.40 -14.83
N ALA A 143 -11.12 4.60 -14.63
CA ALA A 143 -10.70 5.06 -13.31
C ALA A 143 -11.93 5.29 -12.43
N VAL A 144 -11.82 4.96 -11.14
CA VAL A 144 -12.92 5.17 -10.19
C VAL A 144 -12.59 6.34 -9.28
N VAL A 145 -13.52 7.28 -9.18
CA VAL A 145 -13.47 8.46 -8.31
C VAL A 145 -14.77 8.65 -7.55
N LEU A 146 -14.82 9.65 -6.68
CA LEU A 146 -16.07 10.10 -6.05
C LEU A 146 -16.94 10.77 -7.12
N ALA A 147 -18.24 10.46 -7.13
CA ALA A 147 -19.20 11.06 -8.06
C ALA A 147 -19.34 12.58 -7.85
N ASN A 148 -19.20 13.04 -6.61
CA ASN A 148 -19.12 14.46 -6.29
C ASN A 148 -17.98 14.73 -5.31
N SER A 149 -16.84 15.22 -5.82
CA SER A 149 -15.66 15.50 -5.01
C SER A 149 -15.86 16.63 -4.00
N ASP A 150 -16.80 17.54 -4.28
CA ASP A 150 -17.02 18.76 -3.50
C ASP A 150 -18.03 18.55 -2.36
N SER A 151 -18.85 17.49 -2.44
CA SER A 151 -19.75 17.08 -1.36
C SER A 151 -19.00 16.26 -0.32
N TYR A 152 -19.11 16.62 0.96
CA TYR A 152 -18.52 15.87 2.07
C TYR A 152 -19.41 14.73 2.60
N THR A 153 -20.59 14.56 2.02
CA THR A 153 -21.59 13.56 2.44
C THR A 153 -21.91 12.54 1.35
N ASN A 154 -21.73 12.89 0.08
CA ASN A 154 -21.97 11.97 -1.03
C ASN A 154 -20.93 10.83 -1.04
N THR A 155 -21.37 9.62 -0.72
CA THR A 155 -20.56 8.40 -0.65
C THR A 155 -20.42 7.67 -2.00
N GLU A 156 -21.15 8.12 -3.03
CA GLU A 156 -21.17 7.47 -4.35
C GLU A 156 -19.83 7.59 -5.07
N VAL A 157 -19.51 6.55 -5.83
CA VAL A 157 -18.36 6.49 -6.70
C VAL A 157 -18.81 6.30 -8.14
N GLU A 158 -18.04 6.84 -9.07
CA GLU A 158 -18.29 6.74 -10.49
C GLU A 158 -17.05 6.25 -11.24
N GLU A 159 -17.30 5.62 -12.38
CA GLU A 159 -16.25 5.25 -13.33
C GLU A 159 -16.15 6.32 -14.42
N ARG A 160 -14.95 6.86 -14.64
CA ARG A 160 -14.67 7.80 -15.72
C ARG A 160 -13.21 7.74 -16.17
N GLU A 161 -12.92 8.43 -17.27
CA GLU A 161 -11.54 8.62 -17.70
C GLU A 161 -10.78 9.54 -16.72
N ALA A 162 -9.59 9.10 -16.29
CA ALA A 162 -8.69 9.89 -15.46
C ALA A 162 -7.95 10.94 -16.30
N SER A 163 -7.96 12.18 -15.82
CA SER A 163 -7.25 13.27 -16.48
C SER A 163 -5.72 13.08 -16.41
N THR A 164 -4.98 13.83 -17.23
CA THR A 164 -3.51 13.82 -17.18
C THR A 164 -3.00 14.38 -15.85
N GLU A 165 -3.65 15.43 -15.33
CA GLU A 165 -3.32 16.08 -14.07
C GLU A 165 -3.52 15.12 -12.88
N GLU A 166 -4.60 14.32 -12.92
CA GLU A 166 -4.89 13.33 -11.87
C GLU A 166 -3.85 12.21 -11.77
N ARG A 167 -3.15 11.93 -12.87
CA ARG A 167 -2.11 10.89 -12.98
C ARG A 167 -0.69 11.42 -12.83
N ALA A 168 -0.50 12.72 -12.65
CA ALA A 168 0.82 13.33 -12.60
C ALA A 168 1.67 12.82 -11.42
N SER A 169 2.96 12.54 -11.67
CA SER A 169 3.88 11.80 -10.77
C SER A 169 4.20 12.50 -9.43
N GLY A 170 3.96 13.81 -9.32
CA GLY A 170 4.24 14.61 -8.12
C GLY A 170 3.24 14.39 -6.98
N LYS A 171 1.95 14.47 -7.29
CA LYS A 171 0.83 14.27 -6.36
C LYS A 171 -0.35 13.62 -7.10
N PRO A 172 -0.22 12.34 -7.49
CA PRO A 172 -1.28 11.69 -8.24
C PRO A 172 -2.55 11.65 -7.39
N LYS A 173 -3.65 12.20 -7.93
CA LYS A 173 -4.96 12.13 -7.30
C LYS A 173 -5.59 10.75 -7.45
N ILE A 174 -5.08 9.94 -8.38
CA ILE A 174 -5.53 8.58 -8.68
C ILE A 174 -4.31 7.67 -8.71
N ASN A 175 -4.41 6.51 -8.07
CA ASN A 175 -3.35 5.52 -7.95
C ASN A 175 -3.69 4.23 -8.71
N THR A 176 -2.65 3.52 -9.14
CA THR A 176 -2.79 2.11 -9.53
C THR A 176 -3.25 1.32 -8.32
N GLU A 177 -4.27 0.52 -8.51
CA GLU A 177 -4.99 -0.15 -7.45
C GLU A 177 -4.98 -1.67 -7.59
N HIS A 178 -4.61 -2.33 -6.49
CA HIS A 178 -4.69 -3.78 -6.34
C HIS A 178 -6.07 -4.15 -5.80
N LEU A 179 -6.90 -4.79 -6.62
CA LEU A 179 -8.27 -5.21 -6.26
C LEU A 179 -8.27 -6.05 -4.97
N ILE A 180 -7.37 -7.03 -4.92
CA ILE A 180 -6.99 -7.75 -3.71
C ILE A 180 -5.61 -7.27 -3.30
N GLU A 181 -5.46 -6.80 -2.07
CA GLU A 181 -4.19 -6.24 -1.59
C GLU A 181 -3.09 -7.29 -1.54
N VAL A 182 -1.95 -6.99 -2.15
CA VAL A 182 -0.78 -7.88 -2.19
C VAL A 182 -0.24 -8.24 -0.79
N LYS A 183 -0.41 -7.37 0.20
CA LYS A 183 -0.01 -7.63 1.60
C LYS A 183 -0.81 -8.74 2.27
N LEU A 184 -1.98 -9.10 1.71
CA LEU A 184 -2.77 -10.22 2.23
C LEU A 184 -2.03 -11.55 2.08
N MET A 185 -1.05 -11.65 1.18
CA MET A 185 -0.27 -12.88 1.02
C MET A 185 0.53 -13.20 2.29
N GLY A 186 1.22 -12.21 2.87
CA GLY A 186 1.94 -12.40 4.13
C GLY A 186 1.01 -12.77 5.29
N LEU A 187 -0.17 -12.12 5.38
CA LEU A 187 -1.19 -12.45 6.39
C LEU A 187 -1.79 -13.84 6.19
N PHE A 188 -1.96 -14.27 4.95
CA PHE A 188 -2.41 -15.63 4.62
C PHE A 188 -1.39 -16.65 5.07
N MET A 189 -0.10 -16.44 4.76
CA MET A 189 0.98 -17.34 5.19
C MET A 189 1.07 -17.41 6.71
N GLN A 190 0.93 -16.28 7.41
CA GLN A 190 0.83 -16.24 8.88
C GLN A 190 -0.34 -17.09 9.39
N LEU A 191 -1.54 -16.93 8.82
CA LEU A 191 -2.71 -17.69 9.27
C LEU A 191 -2.58 -19.19 8.96
N ALA A 192 -1.98 -19.53 7.81
CA ALA A 192 -1.83 -20.89 7.33
C ALA A 192 -0.94 -21.76 8.24
N VAL A 193 0.11 -21.18 8.83
CA VAL A 193 1.02 -21.89 9.74
C VAL A 193 0.51 -22.00 11.18
N ILE A 194 -0.51 -21.23 11.58
CA ILE A 194 -1.09 -21.33 12.92
C ILE A 194 -1.72 -22.72 13.07
N GLY A 195 -1.22 -23.48 14.05
CA GLY A 195 -1.53 -24.90 14.24
C GLY A 195 -3.03 -25.19 14.21
N GLY A 196 -3.42 -26.12 13.33
CA GLY A 196 -4.81 -26.59 13.19
C GLY A 196 -5.66 -25.81 12.18
N ASN A 197 -5.20 -24.68 11.62
CA ASN A 197 -5.97 -23.94 10.62
C ASN A 197 -5.96 -24.63 9.26
N CYS A 198 -4.78 -24.88 8.70
CA CYS A 198 -4.63 -25.33 7.32
C CYS A 198 -3.73 -26.57 7.15
N GLY A 199 -3.16 -27.11 8.24
CA GLY A 199 -2.28 -28.28 8.17
C GLY A 199 -0.94 -28.01 7.49
N ILE A 200 -0.51 -26.74 7.45
CA ILE A 200 0.73 -26.28 6.82
C ILE A 200 1.73 -25.91 7.91
N ASP A 201 3.00 -26.28 7.72
CA ASP A 201 4.11 -25.90 8.59
C ASP A 201 5.05 -24.89 7.91
N CYS A 202 6.06 -24.40 8.64
CA CYS A 202 7.05 -23.50 8.06
C CYS A 202 7.83 -24.13 6.90
N ASN A 203 8.08 -25.45 6.97
CA ASN A 203 8.87 -26.17 5.97
C ASN A 203 8.15 -26.21 4.63
N PHE A 204 6.82 -26.29 4.60
CA PHE A 204 6.07 -26.14 3.35
C PHE A 204 6.44 -24.84 2.63
N PHE A 205 6.52 -23.72 3.35
CA PHE A 205 6.82 -22.43 2.71
C PHE A 205 8.29 -22.32 2.26
N LEU A 206 9.22 -22.81 3.06
CA LEU A 206 10.66 -22.74 2.78
C LEU A 206 11.12 -23.76 1.75
N ASP A 207 10.69 -25.01 1.91
CA ASP A 207 11.23 -26.16 1.17
C ASP A 207 10.36 -26.55 -0.02
N PHE A 208 9.28 -25.81 -0.27
CA PHE A 208 8.40 -26.08 -1.41
C PHE A 208 7.84 -24.80 -2.05
N PHE A 209 7.11 -23.97 -1.30
CA PHE A 209 6.34 -22.86 -1.85
C PHE A 209 7.20 -21.79 -2.54
N THR A 210 8.44 -21.61 -2.06
CA THR A 210 9.41 -20.64 -2.60
C THR A 210 10.43 -21.25 -3.56
N LEU A 211 10.33 -22.56 -3.85
CA LEU A 211 11.24 -23.29 -4.74
C LEU A 211 10.63 -23.56 -6.12
N ASP A 212 11.47 -23.85 -7.10
CA ASP A 212 11.08 -24.17 -8.47
C ASP A 212 10.50 -25.59 -8.57
N VAL A 213 9.27 -25.79 -8.08
CA VAL A 213 8.64 -27.12 -7.96
C VAL A 213 7.50 -27.36 -8.95
N ILE A 214 6.98 -26.33 -9.60
CA ILE A 214 5.91 -26.48 -10.60
C ILE A 214 6.52 -26.59 -12.00
N GLU A 215 6.50 -27.80 -12.55
CA GLU A 215 6.93 -28.08 -13.92
C GLU A 215 5.74 -28.11 -14.89
N ASN A 216 5.96 -27.68 -16.14
CA ASN A 216 5.00 -27.76 -17.25
C ASN A 216 3.61 -27.16 -16.98
N ALA A 217 3.49 -26.21 -16.06
CA ALA A 217 2.24 -25.51 -15.82
C ALA A 217 1.90 -24.54 -16.96
N PRO A 218 0.60 -24.28 -17.21
CA PRO A 218 0.16 -23.20 -18.07
C PRO A 218 0.84 -21.89 -17.67
N ARG A 219 1.04 -20.99 -18.65
CA ARG A 219 1.48 -19.64 -18.33
C ARG A 219 0.48 -18.96 -17.42
N THR A 220 0.95 -18.29 -16.38
CA THR A 220 0.10 -17.41 -15.59
C THR A 220 -0.45 -16.31 -16.51
N PRO A 221 -1.74 -15.96 -16.41
CA PRO A 221 -2.34 -14.90 -17.22
C PRO A 221 -1.51 -13.62 -17.18
N GLY A 222 -1.25 -13.02 -18.33
CA GLY A 222 -0.45 -11.80 -18.47
C GLY A 222 1.07 -12.01 -18.44
N SER A 223 1.58 -13.12 -17.91
CA SER A 223 3.03 -13.37 -17.85
C SER A 223 3.59 -13.94 -19.15
N SER A 224 4.71 -13.38 -19.61
CA SER A 224 5.53 -13.99 -20.66
C SER A 224 6.47 -15.08 -20.13
N GLN A 225 6.59 -15.20 -18.81
CA GLN A 225 7.49 -16.13 -18.13
C GLN A 225 6.75 -17.38 -17.66
N ASN A 226 7.40 -18.54 -17.80
CA ASN A 226 6.96 -19.78 -17.19
C ASN A 226 7.42 -19.80 -15.72
N LEU A 227 6.65 -19.16 -14.84
CA LEU A 227 6.95 -19.12 -13.40
C LEU A 227 6.83 -20.54 -12.80
N LYS A 228 7.89 -20.99 -12.12
CA LYS A 228 7.97 -22.33 -11.52
C LYS A 228 7.75 -22.36 -10.01
N LYS A 229 7.93 -21.21 -9.34
CA LYS A 229 7.70 -21.10 -7.90
C LYS A 229 6.22 -20.91 -7.63
N PRO A 230 5.60 -21.73 -6.76
CA PRO A 230 4.23 -21.51 -6.32
C PRO A 230 3.94 -20.07 -5.88
N VAL A 231 4.81 -19.49 -5.04
CA VAL A 231 4.65 -18.12 -4.55
C VAL A 231 4.63 -17.10 -5.70
N ASP A 232 5.54 -17.21 -6.65
CA ASP A 232 5.62 -16.28 -7.79
C ASP A 232 4.37 -16.36 -8.67
N ARG A 233 3.82 -17.57 -8.85
CA ARG A 233 2.59 -17.77 -9.63
C ARG A 233 1.39 -17.12 -8.96
N VAL A 234 1.27 -17.24 -7.64
CA VAL A 234 0.26 -16.55 -6.84
C VAL A 234 0.48 -15.03 -6.88
N MET A 235 1.71 -14.56 -6.71
CA MET A 235 2.07 -13.13 -6.75
C MET A 235 1.75 -12.48 -8.10
N GLU A 236 1.87 -13.21 -9.22
CA GLU A 236 1.46 -12.71 -10.54
C GLU A 236 -0.05 -12.44 -10.63
N GLN A 237 -0.88 -13.14 -9.86
CA GLN A 237 -2.34 -12.93 -9.88
C GLN A 237 -2.75 -11.61 -9.22
N PHE A 238 -1.98 -11.14 -8.23
CA PHE A 238 -2.17 -9.81 -7.65
C PHE A 238 -1.84 -8.66 -8.62
N GLY A 239 -1.14 -8.96 -9.71
CA GLY A 239 -0.81 -8.04 -10.79
C GLY A 239 0.66 -7.65 -10.84
N SER A 240 1.12 -7.39 -12.06
CA SER A 240 2.51 -7.02 -12.35
C SER A 240 2.61 -6.19 -13.63
N ASN A 241 3.83 -5.84 -14.03
CA ASN A 241 4.09 -5.22 -15.33
C ASN A 241 3.74 -6.12 -16.52
N SER A 242 3.62 -7.43 -16.31
CA SER A 242 3.17 -8.38 -17.34
C SER A 242 1.66 -8.64 -17.21
N ASN A 243 1.15 -8.83 -15.99
CA ASN A 243 -0.28 -8.95 -15.73
C ASN A 243 -0.92 -7.61 -15.33
N LYS A 244 -1.14 -6.73 -16.32
CA LYS A 244 -1.69 -5.39 -16.10
C LYS A 244 -3.23 -5.34 -16.01
N GLU A 245 -3.90 -6.34 -16.57
CA GLU A 245 -5.36 -6.34 -16.74
C GLU A 245 -6.13 -6.44 -15.41
N VAL A 246 -5.47 -6.93 -14.36
CA VAL A 246 -6.05 -7.05 -13.01
C VAL A 246 -6.11 -5.73 -12.25
N PHE A 247 -5.32 -4.72 -12.66
CA PHE A 247 -5.29 -3.42 -11.99
C PHE A 247 -6.48 -2.54 -12.35
N ARG A 248 -6.78 -1.59 -11.48
CA ARG A 248 -7.62 -0.43 -11.79
C ARG A 248 -6.91 0.86 -11.40
N MET A 249 -7.49 1.98 -11.80
CA MET A 249 -7.11 3.29 -11.29
C MET A 249 -8.17 3.72 -10.27
N LEU A 250 -7.75 4.11 -9.07
CA LEU A 250 -8.65 4.48 -7.97
C LEU A 250 -8.21 5.81 -7.34
N LYS A 251 -9.17 6.67 -7.00
CA LYS A 251 -8.93 7.89 -6.22
C LYS A 251 -8.00 7.58 -5.03
N GLN A 252 -6.91 8.34 -4.92
CA GLN A 252 -5.84 8.12 -3.95
C GLN A 252 -6.36 7.99 -2.51
N SER A 253 -7.35 8.79 -2.15
CA SER A 253 -7.88 8.83 -0.79
C SER A 253 -8.72 7.60 -0.45
N ILE A 254 -9.57 7.13 -1.36
CA ILE A 254 -10.28 5.84 -1.25
C ILE A 254 -9.27 4.68 -1.19
N ASN A 255 -8.26 4.68 -2.07
CA ASN A 255 -7.21 3.65 -2.05
C ASN A 255 -6.45 3.62 -0.71
N GLY A 256 -6.10 4.81 -0.18
CA GLY A 256 -5.45 4.94 1.11
C GLY A 256 -6.28 4.37 2.26
N ILE A 257 -7.58 4.65 2.31
CA ILE A 257 -8.46 4.12 3.37
C ILE A 257 -8.64 2.60 3.24
N LYS A 258 -8.88 2.09 2.03
CA LYS A 258 -8.91 0.64 1.77
C LYS A 258 -7.64 -0.05 2.27
N ALA A 259 -6.48 0.57 2.05
CA ALA A 259 -5.23 0.03 2.53
C ALA A 259 -5.16 -0.04 4.07
N LEU A 260 -5.77 0.90 4.79
CA LEU A 260 -5.86 0.90 6.26
C LEU A 260 -6.85 -0.13 6.78
N GLU A 261 -8.04 -0.24 6.20
CA GLU A 261 -9.07 -1.20 6.65
C GLU A 261 -8.63 -2.66 6.47
N LEU A 262 -7.87 -2.95 5.40
CA LEU A 262 -7.33 -4.28 5.14
C LEU A 262 -6.08 -4.62 5.97
N ASN A 263 -5.54 -3.67 6.73
CA ASN A 263 -4.45 -3.88 7.68
C ASN A 263 -4.65 -2.99 8.92
N PRO A 264 -5.60 -3.34 9.80
CA PRO A 264 -5.89 -2.54 10.98
C PRO A 264 -4.73 -2.70 11.97
N ALA A 265 -3.70 -1.88 11.82
CA ALA A 265 -2.89 -1.52 12.98
C ALA A 265 -3.83 -0.83 13.99
N PRO A 266 -3.63 -1.01 15.31
CA PRO A 266 -4.44 -0.31 16.31
C PRO A 266 -4.37 1.20 16.07
N GLY A 267 -5.53 1.79 15.78
CA GLY A 267 -5.66 3.18 15.35
C GLY A 267 -6.15 3.28 13.91
N ALA A 268 -7.46 3.54 13.76
CA ALA A 268 -8.03 4.40 12.72
C ALA A 268 -7.04 5.51 12.31
N PRO A 269 -7.06 6.04 11.06
CA PRO A 269 -5.96 6.83 10.47
C PRO A 269 -5.31 7.67 11.56
N ARG A 270 -4.01 7.48 11.86
CA ARG A 270 -3.38 7.95 13.12
C ARG A 270 -3.59 9.45 13.42
N SER A 271 -4.03 10.22 12.42
CA SER A 271 -4.47 11.60 12.51
C SER A 271 -5.91 11.82 13.01
N TRP A 272 -6.77 10.80 13.16
CA TRP A 272 -8.20 10.95 13.47
C TRP A 272 -8.44 11.78 14.74
N PRO A 273 -7.76 11.54 15.88
CA PRO A 273 -7.89 12.41 17.03
C PRO A 273 -7.55 13.87 16.74
N LYS A 274 -6.59 14.14 15.83
CA LYS A 274 -6.26 15.50 15.40
C LYS A 274 -7.34 16.08 14.49
N LEU A 275 -7.85 15.29 13.54
CA LEU A 275 -8.92 15.70 12.61
C LEU A 275 -10.21 16.06 13.32
N VAL A 276 -10.57 15.33 14.39
CA VAL A 276 -11.74 15.65 15.21
C VAL A 276 -11.57 16.99 15.92
N GLN A 277 -10.35 17.35 16.33
CA GLN A 277 -10.10 18.59 17.07
C GLN A 277 -9.94 19.83 16.17
N ASP A 278 -9.74 19.64 14.86
CA ASP A 278 -9.58 20.71 13.89
C ASP A 278 -10.85 21.59 13.78
N ASP A 279 -10.68 22.91 13.69
CA ASP A 279 -11.78 23.86 13.51
C ASP A 279 -12.35 23.85 12.07
N ASN A 280 -11.65 23.18 11.15
CA ASN A 280 -12.12 22.86 9.81
C ASN A 280 -12.58 21.38 9.74
N PRO A 281 -13.90 21.12 9.82
CA PRO A 281 -14.43 19.76 9.88
C PRO A 281 -14.36 18.99 8.55
N ARG A 282 -13.98 19.65 7.45
CA ARG A 282 -14.07 19.10 6.09
C ARG A 282 -13.24 17.84 5.91
N GLU A 283 -12.03 17.80 6.48
CA GLU A 283 -11.16 16.64 6.35
C GLU A 283 -11.71 15.45 7.14
N ALA A 284 -12.18 15.68 8.37
CA ALA A 284 -12.82 14.65 9.18
C ALA A 284 -14.06 14.06 8.48
N LEU A 285 -14.95 14.91 7.96
CA LEU A 285 -16.13 14.47 7.21
C LEU A 285 -15.74 13.70 5.94
N SER A 286 -14.70 14.15 5.22
CA SER A 286 -14.20 13.46 4.03
C SER A 286 -13.69 12.05 4.33
N VAL A 287 -13.00 11.85 5.45
CA VAL A 287 -12.52 10.52 5.87
C VAL A 287 -13.68 9.58 6.17
N ILE A 288 -14.73 10.06 6.85
CA ILE A 288 -15.95 9.26 7.11
C ILE A 288 -16.60 8.86 5.77
N ARG A 289 -16.87 9.84 4.91
CA ARG A 289 -17.44 9.64 3.57
C ARG A 289 -16.64 8.63 2.76
N GLU A 290 -15.34 8.83 2.65
CA GLU A 290 -14.48 7.99 1.83
C GLU A 290 -14.34 6.58 2.39
N THR A 291 -14.48 6.38 3.70
CA THR A 291 -14.56 5.04 4.30
C THR A 291 -15.79 4.31 3.77
N ILE A 292 -16.96 4.96 3.74
CA ILE A 292 -18.17 4.38 3.15
C ILE A 292 -17.99 4.15 1.65
N SER A 293 -17.39 5.11 0.93
CA SER A 293 -17.10 4.99 -0.50
C SER A 293 -16.18 3.82 -0.88
N VAL A 294 -15.33 3.32 0.03
CA VAL A 294 -14.56 2.08 -0.20
C VAL A 294 -15.50 0.91 -0.49
N TYR A 295 -16.58 0.78 0.26
CA TYR A 295 -17.54 -0.32 0.10
C TYR A 295 -18.37 -0.15 -1.18
N ASN A 296 -18.80 1.08 -1.47
CA ASN A 296 -19.46 1.39 -2.75
C ASN A 296 -18.57 1.04 -3.94
N TYR A 297 -17.26 1.35 -3.86
CA TYR A 297 -16.27 0.92 -4.85
C TYR A 297 -16.15 -0.60 -4.96
N GLN A 298 -16.00 -1.30 -3.84
CA GLN A 298 -15.85 -2.76 -3.82
C GLN A 298 -17.06 -3.48 -4.43
N ASN A 299 -18.27 -2.92 -4.26
CA ASN A 299 -19.52 -3.50 -4.76
C ASN A 299 -19.86 -3.08 -6.21
N MET A 300 -19.04 -2.24 -6.87
CA MET A 300 -19.30 -1.91 -8.28
C MET A 300 -19.24 -3.17 -9.15
N PRO A 301 -20.20 -3.43 -10.06
CA PRO A 301 -20.25 -4.67 -10.84
C PRO A 301 -18.97 -4.97 -11.64
N LYS A 302 -18.34 -3.93 -12.23
CA LYS A 302 -17.07 -4.05 -12.96
C LYS A 302 -15.87 -4.32 -12.05
N VAL A 303 -15.92 -3.84 -10.80
CA VAL A 303 -14.89 -4.10 -9.79
C VAL A 303 -15.03 -5.54 -9.32
N LEU A 304 -16.23 -5.97 -8.93
CA LEU A 304 -16.53 -7.36 -8.54
C LEU A 304 -16.13 -8.38 -9.61
N LYS A 305 -16.35 -8.08 -10.89
CA LYS A 305 -15.92 -8.95 -11.99
C LYS A 305 -14.40 -9.16 -12.02
N ARG A 306 -13.61 -8.08 -11.87
CA ARG A 306 -12.14 -8.17 -11.84
C ARG A 306 -11.64 -8.77 -10.54
N PHE A 307 -12.30 -8.47 -9.44
CA PHE A 307 -12.03 -9.07 -8.15
C PHE A 307 -12.17 -10.58 -8.19
N LYS A 308 -13.28 -11.09 -8.75
CA LYS A 308 -13.51 -12.53 -8.98
C LYS A 308 -12.38 -13.12 -9.84
N MET A 309 -12.02 -12.46 -10.94
CA MET A 309 -10.94 -12.91 -11.83
C MET A 309 -9.60 -13.07 -11.08
N VAL A 310 -9.23 -12.10 -10.24
CA VAL A 310 -8.01 -12.17 -9.42
C VAL A 310 -8.12 -13.31 -8.40
N ASN A 311 -9.24 -13.41 -7.69
CA ASN A 311 -9.44 -14.43 -6.66
C ASN A 311 -9.42 -15.85 -7.24
N ASP A 312 -10.10 -16.09 -8.36
CA ASP A 312 -10.10 -17.39 -9.03
C ASP A 312 -8.71 -17.73 -9.58
N GLY A 313 -7.94 -16.73 -10.06
CA GLY A 313 -6.54 -16.90 -10.42
C GLY A 313 -5.69 -17.38 -9.23
N ILE A 314 -5.83 -16.72 -8.07
CA ILE A 314 -5.12 -17.12 -6.84
C ILE A 314 -5.51 -18.55 -6.46
N ARG A 315 -6.82 -18.86 -6.41
CA ARG A 315 -7.34 -20.19 -6.07
C ARG A 315 -6.83 -21.27 -7.03
N ALA A 316 -6.77 -20.99 -8.33
CA ALA A 316 -6.25 -21.93 -9.32
C ALA A 316 -4.77 -22.25 -9.10
N GLU A 317 -3.95 -21.24 -8.76
CA GLU A 317 -2.52 -21.45 -8.48
C GLU A 317 -2.29 -22.13 -7.12
N LEU A 318 -3.11 -21.83 -6.11
CA LEU A 318 -3.09 -22.55 -4.83
C LEU A 318 -3.49 -24.03 -4.99
N HIS A 319 -4.53 -24.32 -5.77
CA HIS A 319 -4.91 -25.70 -6.10
C HIS A 319 -3.77 -26.44 -6.83
N ARG A 320 -3.14 -25.78 -7.81
CA ARG A 320 -1.97 -26.33 -8.51
C ARG A 320 -0.83 -26.63 -7.54
N THR A 321 -0.60 -25.73 -6.59
CA THR A 321 0.42 -25.90 -5.55
C THR A 321 0.11 -27.11 -4.66
N SER A 322 -1.14 -27.25 -4.18
CA SER A 322 -1.58 -28.41 -3.41
C SER A 322 -1.34 -29.72 -4.16
N LYS A 323 -1.72 -29.78 -5.44
CA LYS A 323 -1.50 -30.96 -6.28
C LYS A 323 -0.01 -31.29 -6.43
N ALA A 324 0.81 -30.29 -6.75
CA ALA A 324 2.24 -30.49 -6.90
C ALA A 324 2.89 -30.96 -5.58
N TYR A 325 2.43 -30.44 -4.43
CA TYR A 325 2.93 -30.84 -3.12
C TYR A 325 2.58 -32.29 -2.81
N LYS A 326 1.35 -32.71 -3.09
CA LYS A 326 0.91 -34.10 -2.95
C LYS A 326 1.70 -35.04 -3.85
N ASP A 327 1.89 -34.67 -5.12
CA ASP A 327 2.63 -35.49 -6.09
C ASP A 327 4.10 -35.68 -5.69
N GLN A 328 4.75 -34.66 -5.10
CA GLN A 328 6.18 -34.69 -4.77
C GLN A 328 6.51 -35.15 -3.35
N LYS A 329 5.64 -34.84 -2.37
CA LYS A 329 5.88 -35.09 -0.95
C LYS A 329 4.92 -36.13 -0.35
N GLY A 330 3.86 -36.51 -1.07
CA GLY A 330 2.85 -37.44 -0.58
C GLY A 330 1.94 -36.86 0.51
N VAL A 331 1.99 -35.55 0.75
CA VAL A 331 1.21 -34.86 1.77
C VAL A 331 0.04 -34.13 1.11
N ASP A 332 -1.17 -34.40 1.59
CA ASP A 332 -2.39 -33.77 1.10
C ASP A 332 -2.67 -32.48 1.91
N ILE A 333 -2.75 -31.36 1.21
CA ILE A 333 -3.08 -30.04 1.80
C ILE A 333 -4.13 -29.36 0.93
N ASP A 334 -5.07 -28.66 1.55
CA ASP A 334 -6.07 -27.87 0.84
C ASP A 334 -5.81 -26.37 1.00
N LEU A 335 -4.96 -25.83 0.12
CA LEU A 335 -4.64 -24.41 0.11
C LEU A 335 -5.82 -23.56 -0.36
N VAL A 336 -6.76 -24.12 -1.12
CA VAL A 336 -7.93 -23.38 -1.62
C VAL A 336 -8.92 -23.17 -0.50
N ASP A 337 -9.28 -24.22 0.24
CA ASP A 337 -10.14 -24.09 1.42
C ASP A 337 -9.50 -23.16 2.47
N CYS A 338 -8.20 -23.30 2.70
CA CYS A 338 -7.44 -22.41 3.59
C CYS A 338 -7.56 -20.94 3.15
N TRP A 339 -7.37 -20.66 1.85
CA TRP A 339 -7.50 -19.32 1.30
C TRP A 339 -8.92 -18.79 1.39
N ASP A 340 -9.93 -19.59 1.02
CA ASP A 340 -11.33 -19.18 1.04
C ASP A 340 -11.78 -18.84 2.47
N ARG A 341 -11.37 -19.63 3.47
CA ARG A 341 -11.61 -19.33 4.90
C ARG A 341 -10.88 -18.07 5.36
N PHE A 342 -9.59 -17.95 5.06
CA PHE A 342 -8.80 -16.75 5.37
C PHE A 342 -9.44 -15.50 4.77
N PHE A 343 -9.80 -15.57 3.49
CA PHE A 343 -10.30 -14.45 2.75
C PHE A 343 -11.65 -13.99 3.26
N ASN A 344 -12.57 -14.93 3.52
CA ASN A 344 -13.86 -14.64 4.12
C ASN A 344 -13.72 -13.98 5.49
N PHE A 345 -12.79 -14.49 6.33
CA PHE A 345 -12.48 -13.88 7.62
C PHE A 345 -11.99 -12.43 7.46
N ARG A 346 -11.04 -12.17 6.56
CA ARG A 346 -10.52 -10.82 6.30
C ARG A 346 -11.58 -9.87 5.75
N LYS A 347 -12.44 -10.35 4.85
CA LYS A 347 -13.58 -9.59 4.31
C LYS A 347 -14.51 -9.14 5.44
N ASN A 348 -14.90 -10.07 6.32
CA ASN A 348 -15.79 -9.77 7.44
C ASN A 348 -15.13 -8.82 8.46
N GLN A 349 -13.83 -8.99 8.72
CA GLN A 349 -13.08 -8.06 9.56
C GLN A 349 -12.99 -6.66 8.97
N MET A 350 -12.82 -6.53 7.65
CA MET A 350 -12.81 -5.24 6.97
C MET A 350 -14.14 -4.51 7.18
N VAL A 351 -15.27 -5.17 6.87
CA VAL A 351 -16.63 -4.62 7.08
C VAL A 351 -16.86 -4.22 8.54
N ALA A 352 -16.51 -5.08 9.49
CA ALA A 352 -16.65 -4.77 10.92
C ALA A 352 -15.78 -3.56 11.32
N THR A 353 -14.57 -3.44 10.77
CA THR A 353 -13.66 -2.31 11.01
C THR A 353 -14.24 -1.01 10.46
N GLY A 354 -14.77 -1.03 9.23
CA GLY A 354 -15.43 0.14 8.63
C GLY A 354 -16.63 0.61 9.43
N HIS A 355 -17.52 -0.31 9.83
CA HIS A 355 -18.66 0.02 10.70
C HIS A 355 -18.21 0.61 12.03
N ASN A 356 -17.26 -0.01 12.71
CA ASN A 356 -16.78 0.46 13.99
C ASN A 356 -16.16 1.86 13.87
N PHE A 357 -15.34 2.09 12.84
CA PHE A 357 -14.74 3.38 12.60
C PHE A 357 -15.80 4.46 12.32
N VAL A 358 -16.69 4.24 11.36
CA VAL A 358 -17.69 5.25 10.95
C VAL A 358 -18.61 5.60 12.12
N ASN A 359 -19.09 4.62 12.89
CA ASN A 359 -19.92 4.87 14.07
C ASN A 359 -19.18 5.71 15.12
N GLN A 360 -17.96 5.32 15.51
CA GLN A 360 -17.16 6.04 16.50
C GLN A 360 -16.76 7.44 16.00
N ALA A 361 -16.49 7.57 14.71
CA ALA A 361 -16.12 8.83 14.08
C ALA A 361 -17.28 9.83 14.09
N ILE A 362 -18.49 9.38 13.75
CA ILE A 362 -19.71 10.19 13.80
C ILE A 362 -20.01 10.62 15.24
N GLU A 363 -19.94 9.70 16.21
CA GLU A 363 -20.16 10.00 17.62
C GLU A 363 -19.14 11.02 18.18
N GLY A 364 -17.85 10.82 17.86
CA GLY A 364 -16.78 11.74 18.26
C GLY A 364 -16.96 13.15 17.68
N MET A 365 -17.33 13.24 16.39
CA MET A 365 -17.61 14.53 15.74
C MET A 365 -18.87 15.20 16.32
N ARG A 366 -19.94 14.45 16.62
CA ARG A 366 -21.15 14.99 17.29
C ARG A 366 -20.85 15.56 18.67
N THR A 367 -19.96 14.90 19.40
CA THR A 367 -19.51 15.36 20.72
C THR A 367 -18.74 16.68 20.61
N ARG A 368 -17.82 16.80 19.65
CA ARG A 368 -17.04 18.03 19.44
C ARG A 368 -17.88 19.21 18.92
N TRP A 369 -18.79 18.93 17.99
CA TRP A 369 -19.61 19.91 17.28
C TRP A 369 -21.03 19.99 17.86
N THR A 370 -21.15 19.92 19.18
CA THR A 370 -22.41 20.09 19.91
C THR A 370 -22.82 21.56 19.95
N GLN A 371 -24.06 21.91 20.24
CA GLN A 371 -24.42 23.33 20.43
C GLN A 371 -23.83 23.88 21.74
N ASN A 372 -23.27 25.08 21.73
CA ASN A 372 -22.66 25.71 22.90
C ASN A 372 -23.20 27.14 23.05
N SER A 373 -23.97 27.38 24.13
CA SER A 373 -24.58 28.68 24.41
C SER A 373 -23.56 29.81 24.62
N ASP A 374 -22.34 29.45 25.00
CA ASP A 374 -21.28 30.41 25.32
C ASP A 374 -20.34 30.65 24.12
N ALA A 375 -20.55 29.92 23.02
CA ALA A 375 -19.81 30.08 21.78
C ALA A 375 -20.42 31.15 20.87
N SER A 376 -19.65 31.60 19.87
CA SER A 376 -20.15 32.56 18.87
C SER A 376 -21.31 31.97 18.03
N VAL A 377 -22.14 32.86 17.48
CA VAL A 377 -23.20 32.47 16.52
C VAL A 377 -22.60 31.70 15.35
N GLU A 378 -21.49 32.19 14.78
CA GLU A 378 -20.77 31.54 13.68
C GLU A 378 -20.31 30.12 14.02
N TRP A 379 -19.88 29.89 15.26
CA TRP A 379 -19.49 28.56 15.71
C TRP A 379 -20.71 27.63 15.80
N ASN A 380 -21.82 28.11 16.36
CA ASN A 380 -23.05 27.33 16.47
C ASN A 380 -23.66 27.00 15.10
N ASP A 381 -23.63 27.94 14.15
CA ASP A 381 -24.05 27.71 12.77
C ASP A 381 -23.19 26.64 12.09
N ARG A 382 -21.86 26.69 12.30
CA ARG A 382 -20.94 25.67 11.79
C ARG A 382 -21.18 24.31 12.44
N ALA A 383 -21.37 24.28 13.76
CA ALA A 383 -21.69 23.06 14.50
C ALA A 383 -22.98 22.42 14.01
N HIS A 384 -24.01 23.22 13.71
CA HIS A 384 -25.26 22.75 13.12
C HIS A 384 -25.03 22.12 11.74
N ALA A 385 -24.32 22.82 10.84
CA ALA A 385 -24.01 22.30 9.51
C ALA A 385 -23.20 20.98 9.54
N VAL A 386 -22.25 20.85 10.48
CA VAL A 386 -21.51 19.59 10.69
C VAL A 386 -22.45 18.48 11.14
N ARG A 387 -23.36 18.75 12.09
CA ARG A 387 -24.31 17.75 12.58
C ARG A 387 -25.29 17.29 11.51
N ASP A 388 -25.71 18.18 10.62
CA ASP A 388 -26.55 17.83 9.47
C ASP A 388 -25.78 16.91 8.52
N ALA A 389 -24.53 17.24 8.19
CA ALA A 389 -23.68 16.39 7.37
C ALA A 389 -23.42 15.01 8.00
N LEU A 390 -23.23 14.94 9.32
CA LEU A 390 -23.09 13.67 10.05
C LEU A 390 -24.37 12.83 10.04
N THR A 391 -25.55 13.48 10.03
CA THR A 391 -26.83 12.78 9.93
C THR A 391 -27.03 12.18 8.54
N GLU A 392 -26.62 12.90 7.50
CA GLU A 392 -26.60 12.36 6.14
C GLU A 392 -25.64 11.17 6.04
N LEU A 393 -24.39 11.30 6.52
CA LEU A 393 -23.41 10.21 6.53
C LEU A 393 -23.86 8.99 7.35
N GLU A 394 -24.55 9.20 8.47
CA GLU A 394 -25.13 8.11 9.27
C GLU A 394 -26.17 7.32 8.48
N SER A 395 -26.94 7.99 7.61
CA SER A 395 -27.92 7.30 6.74
C SER A 395 -27.26 6.38 5.71
N HIS A 396 -25.98 6.58 5.40
CA HIS A 396 -25.19 5.76 4.48
C HIS A 396 -24.45 4.59 5.16
N ILE A 397 -24.56 4.40 6.48
CA ILE A 397 -23.89 3.29 7.19
C ILE A 397 -24.31 1.92 6.64
N GLY A 398 -25.55 1.80 6.14
CA GLY A 398 -26.04 0.56 5.50
C GLY A 398 -25.30 0.17 4.22
N GLU A 399 -24.52 1.08 3.63
CA GLU A 399 -23.69 0.83 2.44
C GLU A 399 -22.37 0.12 2.77
N ILE A 400 -22.02 0.01 4.06
CA ILE A 400 -20.82 -0.69 4.53
C ILE A 400 -21.08 -2.20 4.50
N TYR A 401 -20.93 -2.80 3.32
CA TYR A 401 -20.98 -4.25 3.13
C TYR A 401 -20.09 -4.67 1.96
N MET A 402 -19.79 -5.97 1.86
CA MET A 402 -19.09 -6.52 0.70
C MET A 402 -19.83 -7.75 0.19
N ASP A 403 -20.28 -7.69 -1.06
CA ASP A 403 -20.96 -8.79 -1.73
C ASP A 403 -20.13 -10.08 -1.70
N ASP A 404 -20.82 -11.20 -1.56
CA ASP A 404 -20.20 -12.51 -1.70
C ASP A 404 -19.82 -12.78 -3.15
N LEU A 405 -18.58 -13.21 -3.36
CA LEU A 405 -18.12 -13.63 -4.67
C LEU A 405 -18.72 -14.99 -4.99
N LYS A 406 -19.40 -15.10 -6.13
CA LYS A 406 -19.79 -16.39 -6.70
C LYS A 406 -18.56 -17.06 -7.32
N LEU A 407 -17.85 -17.83 -6.51
CA LEU A 407 -16.58 -18.46 -6.87
C LEU A 407 -16.76 -19.70 -7.76
N GLU A 408 -15.80 -19.94 -8.65
CA GLU A 408 -15.81 -21.13 -9.49
C GLU A 408 -15.48 -22.39 -8.69
N LYS A 409 -16.13 -23.51 -9.04
CA LYS A 409 -15.73 -24.83 -8.51
C LYS A 409 -14.49 -25.28 -9.25
N LEU A 410 -13.41 -25.52 -8.51
CA LEU A 410 -12.22 -26.15 -9.05
C LEU A 410 -12.44 -27.67 -9.11
N SER A 411 -12.04 -28.28 -10.23
CA SER A 411 -12.20 -29.70 -10.54
C SER A 411 -10.90 -30.47 -10.47
#